data_AF-K1U8X8-F1
#
_entry.id   AF-K1U8X8-F1
#
_cell.length_a   1.000
_cell.length_b   1.000
_cell.length_c   1.000
_cell.angle_alpha   90.00
_cell.angle_beta   90.00
_cell.angle_gamma   90.00
#
_symmetry.space_group_name_H-M   'P 1'
#
loop_
_entity.id
_entity.type
_entity.pdbx_description
1 polymer ?
#
loop_
_entity_poly.entity_id
_entity_poly.type
_entity_poly.pdbx_seq_one_letter_code
_entity_poly.pdbx_strand_id
1 'polypeptide(L)' 'MHRKKLDKGTRRVTLHLPYDKAGLLDGLYREAKVESVEYAASIDVVAVCPPKVLGQVKDYVEGWHEEREDWEL' A
#
# COMPACT_ATOMS: atom_id res chain seq x y z
N MET A 1 15.74 19.98 12.97
CA MET A 1 14.50 19.40 12.41
C MET A 1 14.87 18.14 11.63
N HIS A 2 14.31 16.98 12.01
CA HIS A 2 14.77 15.66 11.60
C HIS A 2 14.46 15.35 10.11
N ARG A 3 15.48 15.38 9.23
CA ARG A 3 15.40 14.72 7.91
C ARG A 3 15.56 13.22 8.10
N LYS A 4 14.47 12.54 8.44
CA LYS A 4 14.48 11.10 8.69
C LYS A 4 14.25 10.36 7.37
N LYS A 5 15.36 9.88 6.79
CA LYS A 5 15.51 8.82 5.77
C LYS A 5 14.19 8.32 5.17
N LEU A 6 13.86 8.73 3.94
CA LEU A 6 12.67 8.25 3.25
C LEU A 6 12.94 7.83 1.80
N ASP A 7 14.09 7.20 1.57
CA ASP A 7 14.35 6.44 0.35
C ASP A 7 14.32 4.96 0.71
N LYS A 8 13.18 4.49 1.23
CA LYS A 8 12.90 3.06 1.24
C LYS A 8 12.05 2.81 0.00
N GLY A 9 12.61 2.02 -0.92
CA GLY A 9 12.06 1.74 -2.23
C GLY A 9 10.59 1.31 -2.19
N THR A 10 9.94 1.41 -3.35
CA THR A 10 8.60 0.88 -3.60
C THR A 10 8.38 -0.44 -2.88
N ARG A 11 7.35 -0.51 -2.03
CA ARG A 11 7.00 -1.69 -1.23
C ARG A 11 5.60 -2.16 -1.58
N ARG A 12 5.43 -3.48 -1.63
CA ARG A 12 4.13 -4.11 -1.79
C ARG A 12 3.38 -4.05 -0.46
N VAL A 13 2.16 -3.54 -0.48
CA VAL A 13 1.27 -3.47 0.69
C VAL A 13 -0.14 -3.91 0.30
N THR A 14 -0.86 -4.45 1.26
CA THR A 14 -2.29 -4.75 1.13
C THR A 14 -3.08 -3.67 1.84
N LEU A 15 -4.01 -3.05 1.12
CA LEU A 15 -4.84 -1.95 1.59
C LEU A 15 -6.28 -2.43 1.69
N HIS A 16 -6.93 -2.12 2.80
CA HIS A 16 -8.33 -2.45 3.00
C HIS A 16 -9.12 -1.16 2.93
N LEU A 17 -9.69 -0.92 1.76
CA LEU A 17 -10.46 0.28 1.48
C LEU A 17 -11.95 -0.02 1.66
N PRO A 18 -12.69 0.75 2.48
CA PRO A 18 -14.13 0.68 2.45
C PRO A 18 -14.65 1.18 1.10
N TYR A 19 -15.83 0.71 0.68
CA TYR A 19 -16.42 1.09 -0.62
C TYR A 19 -16.56 2.61 -0.82
N ASP A 20 -16.77 3.36 0.26
CA ASP A 20 -16.86 4.82 0.26
C ASP A 20 -15.53 5.50 -0.16
N LYS A 21 -14.41 4.79 -0.02
CA LYS A 21 -13.04 5.28 -0.27
C LYS A 21 -12.46 4.78 -1.60
N ALA A 22 -13.31 4.39 -2.57
CA ALA A 22 -12.87 3.95 -3.90
C ALA A 22 -11.98 4.98 -4.65
N GLY A 23 -12.06 6.27 -4.31
CA GLY A 23 -11.16 7.29 -4.86
C GLY A 23 -9.68 7.09 -4.50
N LEU A 24 -9.37 6.45 -3.36
CA LEU A 24 -7.99 6.08 -3.02
C LEU A 24 -7.45 5.00 -3.95
N LEU A 25 -8.30 4.08 -4.41
CA LEU A 25 -7.95 3.07 -5.41
C LEU A 25 -7.59 3.71 -6.76
N ASP A 26 -8.34 4.71 -7.22
CA ASP A 26 -8.00 5.44 -8.46
C ASP A 26 -6.64 6.14 -8.34
N GLY A 27 -6.35 6.75 -7.18
CA GLY A 27 -5.04 7.33 -6.90
C GLY A 27 -3.92 6.29 -6.94
N LEU A 28 -4.16 5.09 -6.40
CA LEU A 28 -3.22 3.97 -6.45
C LEU A 28 -2.96 3.49 -7.88
N TYR A 29 -3.97 3.45 -8.74
CA TYR A 29 -3.78 3.11 -10.16
C TYR A 29 -2.94 4.15 -10.93
N ARG A 30 -2.92 5.41 -10.49
CA ARG A 30 -2.16 6.48 -11.15
C ARG A 30 -0.75 6.66 -10.59
N GLU A 31 -0.61 6.57 -9.27
CA GLU A 31 0.64 6.89 -8.57
C GLU A 31 1.41 5.65 -8.09
N ALA A 32 0.79 4.47 -8.08
CA ALA A 32 1.38 3.21 -7.65
C ALA A 32 1.12 2.08 -8.67
N LYS A 33 1.67 0.89 -8.42
CA LYS A 33 1.39 -0.30 -9.24
C LYS A 33 0.45 -1.22 -8.50
N VAL A 34 -0.82 -1.24 -8.89
CA VAL A 34 -1.81 -2.19 -8.37
C VAL A 34 -1.53 -3.57 -8.97
N GLU A 35 -1.35 -4.57 -8.12
CA GLU A 35 -1.10 -5.96 -8.50
C GLU A 35 -2.38 -6.78 -8.51
N SER A 36 -3.26 -6.59 -7.53
CA SER A 36 -4.53 -7.30 -7.43
C SER A 36 -5.55 -6.50 -6.62
N VAL A 37 -6.83 -6.68 -6.95
CA VAL A 37 -7.95 -6.09 -6.22
C VAL A 37 -8.99 -7.16 -5.99
N GLU A 38 -9.30 -7.43 -4.73
CA GLU A 38 -10.39 -8.29 -4.28
C GLU A 38 -11.53 -7.44 -3.72
N TYR A 39 -12.75 -7.80 -4.10
CA TYR A 39 -13.96 -7.14 -3.63
C TYR A 39 -14.71 -8.14 -2.75
N ALA A 40 -14.46 -8.11 -1.44
CA ALA A 40 -15.05 -9.02 -0.46
C ALA A 40 -16.01 -8.25 0.46
N ALA A 41 -15.74 -8.22 1.77
CA ALA A 41 -16.47 -7.34 2.71
C ALA A 41 -16.00 -5.87 2.61
N SER A 42 -14.75 -5.68 2.22
CA SER A 42 -14.10 -4.43 1.84
C SER A 42 -13.38 -4.63 0.49
N ILE A 43 -12.81 -3.54 -0.04
CA ILE A 43 -11.97 -3.60 -1.22
C ILE A 43 -10.52 -3.82 -0.75
N ASP A 44 -10.03 -5.02 -1.00
CA ASP A 44 -8.71 -5.48 -0.61
C ASP A 44 -7.77 -5.27 -1.81
N VAL A 45 -6.84 -4.34 -1.70
CA VAL A 45 -6.02 -3.89 -2.81
C VAL A 45 -4.57 -4.20 -2.50
N VAL A 46 -3.97 -5.09 -3.29
CA VAL A 46 -2.53 -5.35 -3.25
C VAL A 46 -1.87 -4.39 -4.23
N ALA A 47 -1.08 -3.45 -3.72
CA ALA A 47 -0.38 -2.48 -4.55
C ALA A 47 1.06 -2.26 -4.10
N VAL A 48 1.97 -2.13 -5.07
CA VAL A 48 3.34 -1.69 -4.87
C VAL A 48 3.36 -0.17 -4.88
N CYS A 49 3.46 0.41 -3.70
CA CYS A 49 3.39 1.86 -3.49
C CYS A 49 4.80 2.45 -3.32
N PRO A 50 5.14 3.54 -4.03
CA PRO A 50 6.36 4.29 -3.75
C PRO A 50 6.25 5.00 -2.39
N PRO A 51 7.38 5.36 -1.75
CA PRO A 51 7.41 5.97 -0.42
C PRO A 51 6.51 7.21 -0.27
N LYS A 52 6.33 7.98 -1.35
CA LYS A 52 5.39 9.11 -1.40
C LYS A 52 3.94 8.69 -1.14
N VAL A 53 3.46 7.71 -1.90
CA VAL A 53 2.07 7.18 -1.81
C VAL A 53 1.89 6.43 -0.50
N LEU A 54 2.88 5.62 -0.12
CA LEU A 54 2.90 4.84 1.12
C LEU A 54 2.63 5.71 2.35
N GLY A 55 3.22 6.92 2.40
CA GLY A 55 2.97 7.89 3.49
C GLY A 55 1.52 8.42 3.54
N GLN A 56 0.84 8.49 2.40
CA GLN A 56 -0.56 8.94 2.28
C GLN A 56 -1.55 7.83 2.63
N VAL A 57 -1.25 6.59 2.22
CA VAL A 57 -2.15 5.45 2.38
C VAL A 57 -1.87 4.60 3.62
N LYS A 58 -0.83 4.92 4.39
CA LYS A 58 -0.41 4.18 5.60
C LYS A 58 -1.54 3.87 6.61
N ASP A 59 -2.56 4.73 6.65
CA ASP A 59 -3.69 4.60 7.58
C ASP A 59 -4.67 3.50 7.16
N TYR A 60 -4.64 3.14 5.87
CA TYR A 60 -5.49 2.13 5.24
C TYR A 60 -4.72 0.83 4.92
N VAL A 61 -3.41 0.79 5.17
CA VAL A 61 -2.61 -0.42 5.02
C VAL A 61 -2.92 -1.33 6.19
N GLU A 62 -3.56 -2.47 5.92
CA GLU A 62 -3.83 -3.44 6.97
C GLU A 62 -2.54 -4.15 7.35
N GLY A 63 -2.33 -4.29 8.67
CA GLY A 63 -1.27 -5.09 9.22
C GLY A 63 0.09 -4.77 8.61
N TRP A 64 0.52 -3.49 8.62
CA TRP A 64 1.84 -3.05 8.19
C TRP A 64 2.92 -4.03 8.66
N HIS A 65 3.19 -5.00 7.80
CA HIS A 65 4.09 -6.09 8.06
C HIS A 65 5.33 -5.72 7.27
N GLU A 66 6.40 -5.41 7.99
CA GLU A 66 7.71 -5.38 7.38
C GLU A 66 7.90 -6.78 6.80
N GLU A 67 7.79 -6.88 5.47
CA GLU A 67 7.93 -8.12 4.70
C GLU A 67 9.15 -8.85 5.26
N ARG A 68 8.90 -9.94 5.99
CA ARG A 68 9.95 -10.89 6.31
C ARG A 68 10.26 -11.56 4.99
N GLU A 69 11.40 -11.17 4.44
CA GLU A 69 11.92 -11.57 3.15
C GLU A 69 11.92 -13.11 3.00
N ASP A 70 11.49 -13.56 1.82
CA ASP A 70 11.32 -14.94 1.37
C ASP A 70 12.66 -15.66 1.07
N TRP A 71 13.68 -15.53 1.93
CA TRP A 71 15.00 -16.15 1.71
C TRP A 71 15.31 -17.40 2.55
N GLU A 72 14.37 -17.91 3.36
CA GLU A 72 14.62 -19.06 4.24
C GLU A 72 13.94 -20.34 3.71
N LEU A 73 14.50 -20.92 2.65
CA LEU A 73 14.22 -22.29 2.21
C LEU A 73 15.51 -23.02 1.82
#